data_AF-A0AB74CVU7-F1
#
_entry.id   AF-A0AB74CVU7-F1
#
_cell.length_a   1.000
_cell.length_b   1.000
_cell.length_c   1.000
_cell.angle_alpha   90.00
_cell.angle_beta   90.00
_cell.angle_gamma   90.00
#
_symmetry.space_group_name_H-M   'P 1'
#
loop_
_entity.id
_entity.type
_entity.pdbx_description
1 polymer ?
#
loop_
_entity_poly.entity_id
_entity_poly.type
_entity_poly.pdbx_seq_one_letter_code
_entity_poly.pdbx_strand_id
1 'polypeptide(L)'
;MEKGTTISISLHTADRIIDLKVPSQVTVARLKTILQESFPIIHIRLPENFELALLNKPIHLRNEAILADYSLGNGDQLQVIERQKNREENPL
;
A
#
# COMPACT_ATOMS: atom_id res chain seq x y z
N MET A 1 -22.65 2.07 15.80
CA MET A 1 -21.61 2.64 14.93
C MET A 1 -20.43 1.70 15.00
N GLU A 2 -20.31 0.75 14.06
CA GLU A 2 -19.09 -0.04 13.98
C GLU A 2 -17.99 0.88 13.45
N LYS A 3 -17.06 1.26 14.33
CA LYS A 3 -15.83 1.93 13.93
C LYS A 3 -15.09 0.97 13.00
N GLY A 4 -15.17 1.20 11.69
CA GLY A 4 -14.30 0.54 10.73
C GLY A 4 -12.87 0.65 11.25
N THR A 5 -12.28 -0.48 11.60
CA THR A 5 -11.05 -0.52 12.39
C THR A 5 -9.95 0.18 11.59
N THR A 6 -9.29 1.17 12.20
CA THR A 6 -8.14 1.84 11.59
C THR A 6 -6.88 1.27 12.21
N ILE A 7 -5.83 1.15 11.41
CA ILE A 7 -4.50 0.73 11.87
C ILE A 7 -3.49 1.83 11.54
N SER A 8 -2.47 1.96 12.39
CA SER A 8 -1.36 2.89 12.18
C SER A 8 -0.21 2.13 11.52
N ILE A 9 0.21 2.55 10.34
CA ILE A 9 1.31 1.94 9.59
C ILE A 9 2.40 2.97 9.29
N SER A 10 3.61 2.50 9.01
CA SER A 10 4.66 3.32 8.40
C SER A 10 4.79 2.93 6.92
N LEU A 11 4.59 3.88 6.01
CA LEU A 11 4.75 3.68 4.58
C LEU A 11 6.13 4.18 4.13
N HIS A 12 6.93 3.27 3.59
CA HIS A 12 8.23 3.56 2.99
C HIS A 12 8.03 3.87 1.50
N THR A 13 8.26 5.12 1.14
CA THR A 13 8.38 5.56 -0.26
C THR A 13 9.85 5.60 -0.67
N ALA A 14 10.13 5.97 -1.93
CA ALA A 14 11.51 6.09 -2.40
C ALA A 14 12.31 7.18 -1.66
N ASP A 15 11.64 8.22 -1.18
CA ASP A 15 12.26 9.44 -0.64
C ASP A 15 12.12 9.58 0.89
N ARG A 16 11.14 8.93 1.52
CA ARG A 16 10.87 9.09 2.96
C ARG A 16 10.02 7.97 3.55
N ILE A 17 9.86 8.01 4.87
CA ILE A 17 8.94 7.16 5.64
C ILE A 17 7.83 8.05 6.21
N ILE A 18 6.57 7.61 6.08
CA ILE A 18 5.40 8.39 6.47
C ILE A 18 4.49 7.54 7.33
N ASP A 19 4.18 8.02 8.53
CA ASP A 19 3.21 7.36 9.40
C ASP A 19 1.79 7.75 9.02
N LEU A 20 0.93 6.74 8.82
CA LEU A 20 -0.43 6.90 8.33
C LEU A 20 -1.40 6.12 9.20
N LYS A 21 -2.63 6.66 9.33
CA LYS A 21 -3.79 5.87 9.77
C LYS A 21 -4.57 5.46 8.54
N VAL A 22 -4.75 4.16 8.37
CA VAL A 22 -5.45 3.58 7.21
C VAL A 22 -6.61 2.72 7.68
N PRO A 23 -7.70 2.62 6.90
CA PRO A 23 -8.76 1.66 7.18
C PRO A 23 -8.21 0.23 7.01
N SER A 24 -8.53 -0.69 7.92
CA SER A 24 -8.18 -2.11 7.78
C SER A 24 -9.28 -2.95 7.15
N GLN A 25 -10.53 -2.46 7.17
CA GLN A 25 -11.68 -3.13 6.55
C GLN A 25 -11.83 -2.73 5.07
N VAL A 26 -10.71 -2.74 4.33
CA VAL A 26 -10.66 -2.49 2.89
C VAL A 26 -9.71 -3.47 2.24
N THR A 27 -9.86 -3.69 0.93
CA THR A 27 -8.90 -4.49 0.17
C THR A 27 -7.57 -3.76 0.02
N VAL A 28 -6.50 -4.53 -0.24
CA VAL A 28 -5.17 -3.95 -0.56
C VAL A 28 -5.26 -3.02 -1.79
N ALA A 29 -6.03 -3.40 -2.81
CA ALA A 29 -6.27 -2.55 -3.98
C ALA A 29 -6.92 -1.21 -3.58
N ARG A 30 -7.93 -1.24 -2.71
CA ARG A 30 -8.60 -0.02 -2.25
C ARG A 30 -7.66 0.86 -1.42
N LEU A 31 -6.79 0.28 -0.60
CA LEU A 31 -5.74 1.03 0.09
C LEU A 31 -4.81 1.73 -0.92
N LYS A 32 -4.36 1.03 -1.96
CA LYS A 32 -3.50 1.62 -3.01
C LYS A 32 -4.18 2.84 -3.66
N THR A 33 -5.47 2.74 -3.99
CA THR A 33 -6.25 3.87 -4.51
C THR A 33 -6.28 5.05 -3.55
N ILE A 34 -6.55 4.81 -2.25
CA ILE A 34 -6.56 5.87 -1.23
C ILE A 34 -5.20 6.57 -1.16
N LEU A 35 -4.11 5.80 -1.19
CA LEU A 35 -2.76 6.36 -1.17
C LEU A 35 -2.48 7.20 -2.44
N GLN A 36 -2.85 6.72 -3.62
CA GLN A 36 -2.69 7.46 -4.89
C GLN A 36 -3.48 8.77 -4.92
N GLU A 37 -4.69 8.78 -4.37
CA GLU A 37 -5.54 9.97 -4.30
C GLU A 37 -5.03 10.98 -3.26
N SER A 38 -4.51 10.51 -2.13
CA SER A 38 -4.17 11.37 -0.98
C SER A 38 -2.78 11.98 -1.05
N PHE A 39 -1.80 11.26 -1.60
CA PHE A 39 -0.38 11.67 -1.58
C PHE A 39 -0.05 12.91 -2.42
N PRO A 40 -0.71 13.17 -3.57
CA PRO A 40 -0.51 14.41 -4.32
C PRO A 40 -0.83 15.67 -3.51
N ILE A 41 -1.74 15.59 -2.53
CA ILE A 41 -2.14 16.71 -1.66
C ILE A 41 -0.97 17.18 -0.78
N ILE A 42 -0.08 16.26 -0.40
CA ILE A 42 1.12 16.53 0.40
C ILE A 42 2.40 16.55 -0.44
N HIS A 43 2.27 16.72 -1.77
CA HIS A 43 3.36 16.79 -2.74
C HIS A 43 4.27 15.56 -2.79
N ILE A 44 3.73 14.37 -2.46
CA ILE A 44 4.44 13.10 -2.60
C ILE A 44 3.88 12.38 -3.82
N ARG A 45 4.77 11.90 -4.70
CA ARG A 45 4.39 11.12 -5.89
C ARG A 45 4.63 9.65 -5.64
N LEU A 46 3.56 8.87 -5.71
CA LEU A 46 3.65 7.41 -5.79
C LEU A 46 3.75 6.99 -7.27
N PRO A 47 4.42 5.87 -7.58
CA PRO A 47 4.43 5.33 -8.94
C PRO A 47 3.00 5.08 -9.43
N GLU A 48 2.77 5.20 -10.74
CA GLU A 48 1.45 4.91 -11.34
C GLU A 48 1.08 3.44 -11.13
N ASN A 49 2.06 2.55 -11.30
CA ASN A 49 1.92 1.12 -11.07
C ASN A 49 2.88 0.72 -9.94
N PHE A 50 2.33 0.39 -8.77
CA PHE A 50 3.10 -0.11 -7.65
C PHE A 50 2.37 -1.25 -6.94
N GLU A 51 3.12 -1.99 -6.13
CA GLU A 51 2.60 -2.92 -5.13
C GLU A 51 2.97 -2.47 -3.72
N LEU A 52 2.27 -3.04 -2.74
CA LEU A 52 2.59 -2.90 -1.33
C LEU A 52 3.19 -4.20 -0.82
N ALA A 53 4.34 -4.11 -0.16
CA ALA A 53 4.96 -5.24 0.53
C ALA A 53 5.12 -4.96 2.02
N LEU A 54 4.87 -5.96 2.86
CA LEU A 54 5.21 -5.90 4.28
C LEU A 54 6.72 -6.09 4.46
N LEU A 55 7.36 -5.15 5.17
CA LEU A 55 8.79 -5.23 5.46
C LEU A 55 9.09 -6.08 6.68
N ASN A 56 8.22 -6.03 7.69
CA ASN A 56 8.44 -6.63 9.00
C ASN A 56 7.79 -8.02 9.14
N LYS A 57 7.14 -8.54 8.10
CA LYS A 57 6.44 -9.83 8.11
C LYS A 57 6.58 -10.54 6.76
N PRO A 58 6.78 -11.88 6.72
CA PRO A 58 6.90 -12.65 5.49
C PRO A 58 5.52 -12.94 4.87
N ILE A 59 4.72 -11.90 4.65
CA ILE A 59 3.35 -12.00 4.13
C ILE A 59 3.28 -11.32 2.76
N HIS A 60 2.79 -12.06 1.77
CA HIS A 60 2.51 -11.50 0.45
C HIS A 60 1.09 -10.95 0.40
N LEU A 61 0.97 -9.64 0.18
CA LEU A 61 -0.32 -8.96 0.05
C LEU A 61 -0.91 -9.18 -1.34
N ARG A 62 -2.18 -9.57 -1.39
CA ARG A 62 -2.96 -9.75 -2.62
C ARG A 62 -3.95 -8.61 -2.76
N ASN A 63 -4.11 -8.08 -3.97
CA ASN A 63 -4.92 -6.89 -4.23
C ASN A 63 -6.39 -7.05 -3.81
N GLU A 64 -6.94 -8.26 -3.91
CA GLU A 64 -8.35 -8.57 -3.65
C GLU A 64 -8.62 -8.87 -2.17
N ALA A 65 -7.59 -9.17 -1.38
CA ALA A 65 -7.73 -9.55 0.02
C ALA A 65 -7.96 -8.32 0.91
N ILE A 66 -8.77 -8.49 1.96
CA ILE A 66 -9.02 -7.46 2.97
C ILE A 66 -7.77 -7.35 3.87
N LEU A 67 -7.35 -6.12 4.19
CA LEU A 67 -6.18 -5.89 5.04
C LEU A 67 -6.30 -6.55 6.41
N ALA A 68 -7.50 -6.51 7.01
CA ALA A 68 -7.80 -7.15 8.28
C ALA A 68 -7.75 -8.69 8.25
N ASP A 69 -7.80 -9.32 7.07
CA ASP A 69 -7.62 -10.78 6.95
C ASP A 69 -6.14 -11.18 7.13
N TYR A 70 -5.23 -10.22 6.96
CA TYR A 70 -3.85 -10.37 7.37
C TYR A 70 -3.72 -10.05 8.86
N SER A 71 -2.72 -10.64 9.52
CA SER A 71 -2.31 -10.24 10.87
C SER A 71 -1.59 -8.88 10.85
N LEU A 72 -2.20 -7.87 10.25
CA LEU A 72 -1.75 -6.48 10.17
C LEU A 72 -2.24 -5.68 11.39
N GLY A 73 -1.39 -4.85 11.96
CA GLY A 73 -1.67 -4.07 13.15
C GLY A 73 -0.88 -2.78 13.22
N ASN A 74 -0.99 -2.12 14.38
CA ASN A 74 -0.27 -0.87 14.63
C ASN A 74 1.25 -1.10 14.61
N GLY A 75 1.98 -0.25 13.89
CA GLY A 75 3.44 -0.31 13.78
C GLY A 75 3.95 -1.20 12.64
N ASP A 76 3.06 -1.78 11.84
CA ASP A 76 3.48 -2.52 10.65
C ASP A 76 4.01 -1.58 9.56
N GLN A 77 5.00 -2.08 8.82
CA GLN A 77 5.75 -1.31 7.84
C GLN A 77 5.45 -1.82 6.44
N LEU A 78 4.95 -0.93 5.58
CA LEU A 78 4.69 -1.21 4.18
C LEU A 78 5.73 -0.49 3.31
N GLN A 79 6.15 -1.15 2.24
CA GLN A 79 6.98 -0.57 1.20
C GLN A 79 6.21 -0.45 -0.10
N VAL A 80 6.34 0.71 -0.74
CA VAL A 80 5.91 0.93 -2.13
C VAL A 80 6.95 0.33 -3.06
N ILE A 81 6.56 -0.68 -3.84
CA ILE A 81 7.41 -1.32 -4.85
C ILE A 81 6.90 -0.93 -6.23
N GLU A 82 7.67 -0.15 -6.97
CA GLU A 82 7.35 0.20 -8.35
C GLU A 82 7.34 -1.06 -9.23
N ARG A 83 6.26 -1.24 -9.99
CA ARG A 83 6.20 -2.26 -11.04
C ARG A 83 6.63 -1.59 -12.34
N GLN A 84 7.79 -1.99 -12.86
CA GLN A 84 8.09 -1.69 -14.25
C GLN A 84 7.04 -2.40 -15.10
N LYS A 85 6.32 -1.65 -15.95
CA LYS A 85 5.65 -2.27 -17.10
C LYS A 85 6.75 -2.98 -17.86
N ASN A 86 6.73 -4.31 -17.88
CA ASN A 86 7.47 -5.03 -18.90
C ASN A 86 7.06 -4.38 -20.22
N ARG A 87 7.99 -3.68 -20.90
CA ARG A 87 7.80 -3.43 -22.32
C ARG A 87 7.57 -4.81 -22.89
N GLU A 88 6.37 -5.05 -23.42
CA GLU A 88 6.15 -6.16 -24.31
C GLU A 88 7.25 -6.06 -25.36
N GLU A 89 8.21 -6.99 -25.27
CA GLU A 89 9.21 -7.16 -26.31
C GLU A 89 8.42 -7.43 -27.58
N ASN A 90 8.54 -6.49 -28.49
CA ASN A 90 7.92 -6.48 -29.81
C ASN A 90 8.09 -7.86 -30.47
N PRO A 91 7.01 -8.62 -30.74
CA PRO A 91 7.14 -9.79 -31.60
C PRO A 91 7.24 -9.30 -33.05
N LEU A 92 8.49 -9.24 -33.52
CA LEU A 92 8.96 -9.23 -34.92
C LEU A 92 8.32 -8.21 -35.88
#